data_AF-A0A9E1NAU8-F1
#
_entry.id   AF-A0A9E1NAU8-F1
#
_cell.length_a   1.000
_cell.length_b   1.000
_cell.length_c   1.000
_cell.angle_alpha   90.00
_cell.angle_beta   90.00
_cell.angle_gamma   90.00
#
_symmetry.space_group_name_H-M   'P 1'
#
loop_
_entity.id
_entity.type
_entity.pdbx_description
1 polymer ?
#
loop_
_entity_poly.entity_id
_entity_poly.type
_entity_poly.pdbx_seq_one_letter_code
_entity_poly.pdbx_strand_id
1 'polypeptide(L)' 'MAEIQEIDLTIGPDGEVKIEVRGVGGSKCEDLTKELEAILGGQVLVREFKPKYHEQTIHQEQDNLQKE' A
#
# COMPACT_ATOMS: atom_id res chain seq x y z
N MET A 1 -3.23 12.83 -15.82
CA MET A 1 -1.99 12.04 -16.02
C MET A 1 -2.09 10.88 -15.05
N ALA A 2 -1.97 9.62 -15.49
CA ALA A 2 -2.09 8.48 -14.59
C ALA A 2 -0.83 8.38 -13.72
N GLU A 3 -1.00 8.30 -12.41
CA GLU A 3 0.09 8.03 -11.47
C GLU A 3 0.44 6.53 -11.55
N ILE A 4 1.70 6.22 -11.84
CA ILE A 4 2.18 4.83 -11.89
C ILE A 4 2.38 4.35 -10.46
N GLN A 5 1.77 3.22 -10.11
CA GLN A 5 1.94 2.56 -8.83
C GLN A 5 2.84 1.35 -9.05
N GLU A 6 3.93 1.28 -8.29
CA GLU A 6 4.92 0.21 -8.38
C GLU A 6 5.04 -0.48 -7.03
N ILE A 7 5.10 -1.81 -7.06
CA ILE A 7 5.32 -2.65 -5.88
C ILE A 7 6.55 -3.49 -6.17
N ASP A 8 7.64 -3.21 -5.46
CA ASP A 8 8.87 -3.99 -5.47
C ASP A 8 8.77 -5.07 -4.40
N LEU A 9 8.99 -6.33 -4.80
CA LEU A 9 8.92 -7.48 -3.91
C LEU A 9 10.21 -8.29 -3.98
N THR A 10 10.86 -8.47 -2.83
CA THR A 10 12.09 -9.28 -2.73
C THR A 10 11.86 -10.42 -1.76
N ILE A 11 12.12 -11.65 -2.21
CA ILE A 11 12.02 -12.86 -1.39
C ILE A 11 13.45 -13.36 -1.15
N GLY A 12 13.87 -13.34 0.11
CA GLY A 12 15.16 -13.85 0.56
C GLY A 12 15.21 -15.39 0.60
N PRO A 13 16.42 -15.97 0.65
CA PRO A 13 16.59 -17.43 0.70
C PRO A 13 16.00 -18.06 1.97
N ASP A 14 15.88 -17.29 3.05
CA ASP A 14 15.28 -17.71 4.33
C ASP A 14 13.75 -17.54 4.38
N GLY A 15 13.14 -17.11 3.28
CA GLY A 15 11.70 -16.81 3.20
C GLY A 15 11.32 -15.42 3.73
N GLU A 16 12.30 -14.57 4.08
CA GLU A 16 12.05 -13.17 4.39
C GLU A 16 11.49 -12.45 3.15
N VAL A 17 10.37 -11.75 3.31
CA VAL A 17 9.75 -10.96 2.25
C VAL A 17 9.90 -9.48 2.58
N LYS A 18 10.46 -8.74 1.64
CA LYS A 18 10.50 -7.28 1.68
C LYS A 18 9.58 -6.71 0.60
N ILE A 19 8.66 -5.84 1.01
CA ILE A 19 7.71 -5.16 0.13
C ILE A 19 8.00 -3.66 0.19
N GLU A 20 8.18 -3.03 -0.97
CA GLU A 20 8.32 -1.58 -1.09
C GLU A 20 7.30 -1.04 -2.10
N VAL A 21 6.53 -0.03 -1.69
CA VAL A 21 5.49 0.59 -2.53
C VAL A 21 5.93 1.99 -2.93
N ARG A 22 5.77 2.32 -4.21
CA ARG A 22 6.09 3.63 -4.80
C ARG A 22 4.92 4.16 -5.61
N GLY A 23 4.84 5.48 -5.72
CA GLY A 23 3.82 6.15 -6.54
C GLY A 23 2.43 6.23 -5.90
N VAL A 24 2.23 5.66 -4.70
CA VAL A 24 0.99 5.81 -3.92
C VAL A 24 1.26 6.65 -2.66
N GLY A 25 0.32 7.52 -2.30
CA GLY A 25 0.35 8.30 -1.07
C GLY A 25 -0.83 7.96 -0.14
N GLY A 26 -0.70 8.31 1.13
CA GLY A 26 -1.74 8.04 2.13
C GLY A 26 -1.85 6.56 2.52
N SER A 27 -2.97 6.23 3.16
CA SER A 27 -3.30 4.88 3.64
C SER A 27 -3.47 3.83 2.54
N LYS A 28 -3.59 4.25 1.27
CA LYS A 28 -3.74 3.33 0.13
C LYS A 28 -2.58 2.34 0.00
N CYS A 29 -1.36 2.68 0.44
CA CYS A 29 -0.28 1.69 0.41
C CYS A 29 -0.55 0.50 1.31
N GLU A 30 -1.24 0.69 2.44
CA GLU A 30 -1.55 -0.41 3.36
C GLU A 30 -2.63 -1.32 2.80
N ASP A 31 -3.65 -0.74 2.15
CA ASP A 31 -4.69 -1.54 1.48
C ASP A 31 -4.07 -2.40 0.36
N LEU A 32 -3.12 -1.84 -0.40
CA LEU A 32 -2.41 -2.55 -1.44
C LEU A 32 -1.52 -3.68 -0.89
N THR A 33 -0.80 -3.45 0.21
CA THR A 33 0.07 -4.50 0.77
C THR A 33 -0.69 -5.55 1.55
N LYS A 34 -1.89 -5.26 2.06
CA LYS A 34 -2.66 -6.17 2.93
C LYS A 34 -2.98 -7.52 2.29
N GLU A 35 -3.46 -7.54 1.05
CA GLU A 35 -3.73 -8.80 0.33
C GLU A 35 -2.43 -9.56 0.03
N LEU A 36 -1.38 -8.84 -0.36
CA LEU A 36 -0.05 -9.41 -0.61
C LEU A 36 0.53 -10.06 0.65
N GLU A 37 0.48 -9.37 1.78
CA GLU A 37 0.90 -9.88 3.09
C GLU A 37 0.12 -11.15 3.45
N ALA A 38 -1.20 -11.18 3.25
CA ALA A 38 -2.02 -12.35 3.54
C ALA A 38 -1.63 -13.59 2.71
N ILE A 39 -1.34 -13.41 1.42
CA ILE A 39 -0.92 -14.49 0.53
C ILE A 39 0.48 -14.99 0.92
N LEU A 40 1.36 -14.10 1.37
CA LEU A 40 2.76 -14.39 1.71
C LEU A 40 2.95 -14.96 3.12
N GLY A 41 1.86 -15.23 3.85
CA GLY A 41 1.88 -15.89 5.16
C GLY A 41 1.34 -15.04 6.32
N GLY A 42 0.90 -13.81 6.04
CA GLY A 42 0.15 -12.95 6.96
C GLY A 42 0.95 -12.36 8.13
N GLN A 43 2.27 -12.55 8.15
CA GLN A 43 3.14 -12.06 9.22
C GLN A 43 3.97 -10.86 8.75
N VAL A 44 3.72 -9.71 9.36
CA VAL A 44 4.50 -8.49 9.14
C VAL A 44 5.49 -8.34 10.29
N LEU A 45 6.78 -8.53 10.00
CA LEU A 45 7.84 -8.41 11.01
C LEU A 45 8.18 -6.93 11.28
N VAL A 46 8.26 -6.12 10.22
CA VAL A 46 8.63 -4.70 10.30
C VAL A 46 7.83 -3.92 9.25
N ARG A 47 7.37 -2.72 9.62
CA ARG A 47 6.72 -1.77 8.71
C ARG A 47 7.36 -0.39 8.88
N GLU A 48 7.80 0.20 7.77
CA GLU A 48 8.36 1.55 7.73
C GLU A 48 7.56 2.42 6.77
N PHE A 49 7.11 3.58 7.25
CA PHE A 49 6.34 4.53 6.46
C PHE A 49 7.24 5.63 5.91
N LYS A 50 7.20 5.82 4.58
CA LYS A 50 7.90 6.94 3.92
C LYS A 50 7.06 8.23 4.07
N PRO A 51 7.66 9.43 3.98
CA PRO A 51 6.93 10.70 4.10
C PRO A 51 5.65 10.80 3.24
N LYS A 52 5.65 10.17 2.06
CA LYS A 52 4.50 10.10 1.15
C LYS A 52 3.29 9.37 1.72
N TYR A 53 3.48 8.48 2.69
CA TYR A 53 2.39 7.87 3.47
C TYR A 53 1.60 8.91 4.27
N HIS A 54 2.30 9.90 4.84
CA HIS A 54 1.67 10.98 5.61
C HIS A 54 1.04 12.06 4.73
N GLU A 55 1.29 12.00 3.42
CA GLU A 55 0.64 12.84 2.41
C GLU A 55 -0.80 12.33 2.21
N GLN A 56 -1.68 12.69 3.14
CA GLN A 56 -3.11 12.37 3.06
C GLN A 56 -3.68 12.97 1.77
N THR A 57 -4.07 12.09 0.85
CA THR A 57 -4.84 12.48 -0.33
C THR A 57 -6.26 12.81 0.14
N ILE A 58 -6.58 14.10 0.24
CA ILE A 58 -7.95 14.59 0.44
C ILE A 58 -8.74 14.28 -0.84
N HIS A 59 -9.23 13.05 -0.99
CA HIS A 59 -10.08 12.67 -2.14
C HIS A 59 -11.14 11.62 -1.81
N GLN A 60 -11.50 11.43 -0.55
CA GLN A 60 -12.58 10.51 -0.16
C GLN A 60 -13.78 11.29 0.40
N GLU A 61 -14.45 12.09 -0.43
CA GLU A 61 -15.78 12.63 -0.09
C GLU A 61 -16.68 12.92 -1.32
N GLN A 62 -16.59 12.13 -2.40
CA GLN A 62 -17.49 12.30 -3.57
C GLN A 62 -18.13 11.02 -4.12
N ASP A 63 -18.19 9.92 -3.34
CA ASP A 63 -18.92 8.70 -3.75
C ASP A 63 -20.07 8.35 -2.79
N ASN A 64 -20.73 9.36 -2.21
CA ASN A 64 -21.92 9.10 -1.36
C ASN A 64 -23.08 10.11 -1.54
N LEU A 65 -23.13 10.81 -2.68
CA LEU A 65 -24.27 11.64 -3.10
C LEU A 65 -24.87 11.14 -4.43
N GLN A 66 -25.23 9.85 -4.49
CA GLN A 66 -26.19 9.34 -5.49
C GLN A 66 -27.13 8.33 -4.82
N LYS A 67 -27.83 8.77 -3.77
CA LYS A 67 -29.11 8.19 -3.35
C LYS A 67 -30.09 9.35 -3.16
N GLU A 68 -30.76 9.72 -4.25
CA GLU A 68 -32.08 10.34 -4.24
C GLU A 68 -32.98 9.57 -5.20
#